data_AF-A0A355SUR4-F1
#
_entry.id   AF-A0A355SUR4-F1
#
_cell.length_a   1.000
_cell.length_b   1.000
_cell.length_c   1.000
_cell.angle_alpha   90.00
_cell.angle_beta   90.00
_cell.angle_gamma   90.00
#
_symmetry.space_group_name_H-M   'P 1'
#
loop_
_entity.id
_entity.type
_entity.pdbx_description
1 polymer ?
#
loop_
_entity_poly.entity_id
_entity_poly.type
_entity_poly.pdbx_seq_one_letter_code
_entity_poly.pdbx_strand_id
1 'polypeptide(L)'
;MAQKKTTRRRAKPQKRKPRKTEPKSRFWLFLCLCVLALIGAVYYWPQIRTTEKTDSAPPSRAIADTTELQIALARCGFSPGSIDGMTGTQTRLALLAYQTAQGLPLTGSFDTATAEKLKIQTPVFTQRRLSQQDFLQVGLKPHSWRARRELDRMRYNSIL
;
A
#
# COMPACT_ATOMS: atom_id res chain seq x y z
N MET A 1 -82.68 -36.53 -24.05
CA MET A 1 -81.94 -36.38 -25.33
C MET A 1 -80.53 -35.89 -25.00
N ALA A 2 -79.41 -36.41 -25.46
CA ALA A 2 -78.99 -37.70 -26.00
C ALA A 2 -77.46 -37.79 -25.74
N GLN A 3 -76.98 -38.93 -25.24
CA GLN A 3 -75.58 -39.20 -24.93
C GLN A 3 -74.72 -39.26 -26.20
N LYS A 4 -73.49 -38.74 -26.18
CA LYS A 4 -72.40 -39.26 -27.02
C LYS A 4 -71.14 -39.48 -26.18
N LYS A 5 -70.96 -40.75 -25.80
CA LYS A 5 -69.70 -41.38 -25.41
C LYS A 5 -68.79 -41.43 -26.64
N THR A 6 -67.52 -41.04 -26.52
CA THR A 6 -66.51 -41.43 -27.52
C THR A 6 -65.14 -41.68 -26.89
N THR A 7 -65.02 -42.89 -26.36
CA THR A 7 -63.93 -43.86 -26.62
C THR A 7 -62.55 -43.35 -27.06
N ARG A 8 -61.59 -43.56 -26.16
CA ARG A 8 -60.13 -43.63 -26.36
C ARG A 8 -59.78 -44.59 -27.51
N ARG A 9 -59.21 -44.10 -28.62
CA ARG A 9 -58.48 -44.93 -29.60
C ARG A 9 -56.98 -44.81 -29.36
N ARG A 10 -56.37 -45.91 -28.91
CA ARG A 10 -54.91 -46.10 -28.85
C ARG A 10 -54.34 -46.11 -30.28
N ALA A 11 -53.47 -45.16 -30.61
CA ALA A 11 -52.65 -45.20 -31.81
C ALA A 11 -51.34 -45.98 -31.54
N LYS A 12 -50.95 -46.82 -32.50
CA LYS A 12 -49.72 -47.63 -32.49
C LYS A 12 -48.45 -46.75 -32.47
N PRO A 13 -47.36 -47.18 -31.81
CA PRO A 13 -46.11 -46.43 -31.82
C PRO A 13 -45.39 -46.59 -33.16
N GLN A 14 -45.15 -45.48 -33.85
CA GLN A 14 -44.24 -45.38 -34.99
C GLN A 14 -42.79 -45.35 -34.49
N LYS A 15 -42.00 -46.38 -34.82
CA LYS A 15 -40.54 -46.40 -34.60
C LYS A 15 -39.88 -45.34 -35.51
N ARG A 16 -39.48 -44.19 -34.95
CA ARG A 16 -38.57 -43.23 -35.59
C ARG A 16 -37.13 -43.56 -35.21
N LYS A 17 -36.25 -43.68 -36.21
CA LYS A 17 -34.81 -43.97 -36.03
C LYS A 17 -34.12 -42.85 -35.23
N PRO A 18 -33.16 -43.16 -34.34
CA PRO A 18 -32.48 -42.15 -33.53
C PRO A 18 -31.55 -41.28 -34.38
N ARG A 19 -31.65 -39.96 -34.18
CA ARG A 19 -30.73 -38.95 -34.70
C ARG A 19 -29.43 -39.04 -33.89
N LYS A 20 -28.32 -39.43 -34.52
CA LYS A 20 -27.00 -39.48 -33.87
C LYS A 20 -26.60 -38.06 -33.45
N THR A 21 -26.63 -37.78 -32.15
CA THR A 21 -26.01 -36.59 -31.56
C THR A 21 -24.55 -36.91 -31.29
N GLU A 22 -23.62 -36.28 -32.01
CA GLU A 22 -22.17 -36.36 -31.78
C GLU A 22 -21.81 -35.58 -30.48
N PRO A 23 -21.45 -36.23 -29.36
CA PRO A 23 -21.12 -35.55 -28.11
C PRO A 23 -19.65 -35.09 -28.05
N LYS A 24 -18.81 -35.57 -28.97
CA LYS A 24 -17.34 -35.40 -28.92
C LYS A 24 -16.86 -34.04 -29.41
N SER A 25 -17.58 -33.39 -30.34
CA SER A 25 -17.14 -32.10 -30.91
C SER A 25 -17.26 -30.94 -29.92
N ARG A 26 -18.26 -30.97 -29.04
CA ARG A 26 -18.45 -29.95 -27.99
C ARG A 26 -17.37 -30.02 -26.93
N PHE A 27 -16.96 -31.24 -26.54
CA PHE A 27 -15.91 -31.43 -25.55
C PHE A 27 -14.55 -30.93 -26.05
N TRP A 28 -14.23 -31.16 -27.33
CA TRP A 28 -13.03 -30.63 -27.97
C TRP A 28 -13.05 -29.10 -28.12
N LEU A 29 -14.22 -28.49 -28.36
CA LEU A 29 -14.36 -27.04 -28.40
C LEU A 29 -14.15 -26.40 -27.01
N PHE A 30 -14.71 -27.00 -25.94
CA PHE A 30 -14.46 -26.53 -24.57
C PHE A 30 -13.01 -26.72 -24.14
N LEU A 31 -12.38 -27.85 -24.50
CA LEU A 31 -10.95 -28.08 -24.24
C LEU A 31 -10.08 -27.04 -24.96
N CYS A 32 -10.38 -26.74 -26.23
CA CYS A 32 -9.66 -25.73 -27.01
C CYS A 32 -9.82 -24.33 -26.42
N LEU A 33 -11.03 -23.97 -25.96
CA LEU A 33 -11.31 -22.67 -25.34
C LEU A 33 -10.61 -22.53 -23.98
N CYS A 34 -10.56 -23.59 -23.16
CA CYS A 34 -9.77 -23.62 -21.93
C CYS A 34 -8.26 -23.52 -22.19
N VAL A 35 -7.74 -24.21 -23.21
CA VAL A 35 -6.32 -24.14 -23.58
C VAL A 35 -5.96 -22.74 -24.11
N LEU A 36 -6.80 -22.12 -24.92
CA LEU A 36 -6.60 -20.73 -25.39
C LEU A 36 -6.67 -19.71 -24.24
N ALA A 37 -7.56 -19.92 -23.27
CA ALA A 37 -7.62 -19.08 -22.06
C ALA A 37 -6.40 -19.27 -21.16
N LEU A 38 -5.87 -20.50 -21.03
CA LEU A 38 -4.64 -20.78 -20.28
C LEU A 38 -3.40 -20.22 -21.00
N ILE A 39 -3.32 -20.34 -22.33
CA ILE A 39 -2.24 -19.72 -23.11
C ILE A 39 -2.33 -18.20 -23.01
N GLY A 40 -3.53 -17.63 -23.13
CA GLY A 40 -3.76 -16.20 -22.95
C GLY A 40 -3.37 -15.73 -21.54
N ALA A 41 -3.74 -16.47 -20.50
CA ALA A 41 -3.27 -16.19 -19.15
C ALA A 41 -1.74 -16.29 -19.07
N VAL A 42 -1.10 -17.36 -19.54
CA VAL A 42 0.37 -17.50 -19.47
C VAL A 42 1.11 -16.41 -20.26
N TYR A 43 0.56 -15.98 -21.40
CA TYR A 43 1.20 -14.99 -22.29
C TYR A 43 0.90 -13.53 -21.90
N TYR A 44 -0.29 -13.24 -21.35
CA TYR A 44 -0.71 -11.89 -20.95
C TYR A 44 -0.60 -11.60 -19.44
N TRP A 45 -0.48 -12.63 -18.58
CA TRP A 45 -0.23 -12.46 -17.15
C TRP A 45 1.15 -11.87 -16.76
N PRO A 46 2.22 -11.90 -17.60
CA PRO A 46 3.48 -11.26 -17.22
C PRO A 46 3.35 -9.75 -17.03
N GLN A 47 2.35 -9.11 -17.66
CA GLN A 47 2.14 -7.65 -17.62
C GLN A 47 1.49 -7.14 -16.32
N ILE A 48 0.94 -8.02 -15.48
CA ILE A 48 0.25 -7.61 -14.22
C ILE A 48 1.20 -7.66 -13.01
N ARG A 49 2.47 -8.07 -13.20
CA ARG A 49 3.48 -8.17 -12.12
C ARG A 49 4.67 -7.25 -12.35
N THR A 50 4.44 -5.95 -12.46
CA THR A 50 5.47 -4.92 -12.32
C THR A 50 4.76 -3.65 -11.84
N THR A 51 4.65 -3.39 -10.55
CA THR A 51 5.74 -2.92 -9.71
C THR A 51 5.44 -3.27 -8.24
N GLU A 52 5.97 -4.38 -7.74
CA GLU A 52 6.38 -4.37 -6.34
C GLU A 52 7.52 -3.36 -6.27
N LYS A 53 7.18 -2.11 -5.91
CA LYS A 53 8.15 -1.15 -5.42
C LYS A 53 8.76 -1.81 -4.20
N THR A 54 9.91 -2.45 -4.39
CA THR A 54 10.73 -2.94 -3.29
C THR A 54 10.90 -1.76 -2.35
N ASP A 55 10.30 -1.83 -1.17
CA ASP A 55 10.54 -0.91 -0.04
C ASP A 55 11.95 -1.15 0.51
N SER A 56 12.95 -1.29 -0.36
CA SER A 56 14.35 -1.18 0.02
C SER A 56 14.51 0.25 0.52
N ALA A 57 14.67 0.39 1.84
CA ALA A 57 15.02 1.66 2.46
C ALA A 57 16.14 2.32 1.64
N PRO A 58 16.04 3.63 1.36
CA PRO A 58 17.08 4.30 0.59
C PRO A 58 18.43 4.03 1.26
N PRO A 59 19.50 3.78 0.48
CA PRO A 59 20.81 3.54 1.05
C PRO A 59 21.20 4.74 1.92
N SER A 60 21.89 4.46 3.04
CA SER A 60 22.40 5.51 3.91
C SER A 60 23.23 6.49 3.09
N ARG A 61 22.89 7.77 3.13
CA ARG A 61 23.57 8.79 2.32
C ARG A 61 24.10 9.95 3.16
N ALA A 62 24.99 10.74 2.55
CA ALA A 62 25.49 11.97 3.13
C ALA A 62 24.36 13.00 3.31
N ILE A 63 24.54 13.85 4.32
CA ILE A 63 23.70 15.01 4.62
C ILE A 63 24.04 16.10 3.62
N ALA A 64 23.03 16.65 2.94
CA ALA A 64 23.20 17.66 1.90
C ALA A 64 23.10 19.09 2.42
N ASP A 65 22.25 19.34 3.41
CA ASP A 65 21.99 20.68 3.94
C ASP A 65 21.77 20.68 5.47
N THR A 66 21.63 21.88 6.05
CA THR A 66 21.43 22.08 7.48
C THR A 66 20.11 21.49 7.99
N THR A 67 19.06 21.52 7.18
CA THR A 67 17.75 20.95 7.54
C THR A 67 17.87 19.45 7.72
N GLU A 68 18.56 18.77 6.80
CA GLU A 68 18.89 17.36 6.90
C GLU A 68 19.79 17.06 8.09
N LEU A 69 20.77 17.92 8.40
CA LEU A 69 21.59 17.78 9.59
C LEU A 69 20.74 17.80 10.87
N GLN A 70 19.86 18.79 11.00
CA GLN A 70 18.94 18.91 12.13
C GLN A 70 18.03 17.67 12.24
N ILE A 71 17.49 17.19 11.12
CA ILE A 71 16.67 15.98 11.08
C ILE A 71 17.47 14.73 11.47
N ALA A 72 18.72 14.61 11.01
CA ALA A 72 19.60 13.50 11.35
C ALA A 72 19.90 13.47 12.84
N LEU A 73 20.28 14.61 13.43
CA LEU A 73 20.53 14.75 14.87
C LEU A 73 19.28 14.36 15.67
N ALA A 74 18.11 14.88 15.30
CA ALA A 74 16.85 14.58 15.97
C ALA A 74 16.52 13.08 15.91
N ARG A 75 16.74 12.43 14.76
CA ARG A 75 16.54 10.98 14.59
C ARG A 75 17.52 10.15 15.41
N CYS A 76 18.72 10.67 15.67
CA CYS A 76 19.69 10.06 16.57
C CYS A 76 19.43 10.37 18.06
N GLY A 77 18.37 11.12 18.39
CA GLY A 77 18.00 11.47 19.77
C GLY A 77 18.67 12.75 20.30
N PHE A 78 19.35 13.52 19.44
CA PHE A 78 19.97 14.79 19.79
C PHE A 78 19.12 15.94 19.24
N SER A 79 18.31 16.56 20.09
CA SER A 79 17.40 17.62 19.65
C SER A 79 18.17 18.88 19.22
N PRO A 80 18.09 19.32 17.93
CA PRO A 80 18.71 20.56 17.47
C PRO A 80 17.85 21.79 17.78
N GLY A 81 16.73 21.64 18.49
CA GLY A 81 15.69 22.67 18.60
C GLY A 81 14.79 22.69 17.35
N SER A 82 14.59 23.88 16.78
CA SER A 82 13.80 24.05 15.55
C SER A 82 14.53 23.46 14.34
N ILE A 83 13.78 22.78 13.47
CA ILE A 83 14.27 22.28 12.19
C ILE A 83 13.95 23.34 11.13
N ASP A 84 14.73 24.41 11.13
CA ASP A 84 14.53 25.62 10.33
C ASP A 84 15.60 25.82 9.24
N GLY A 85 16.57 24.91 9.13
CA GLY A 85 17.69 25.01 8.20
C GLY A 85 18.79 25.98 8.62
N MET A 86 18.76 26.52 9.85
CA MET A 86 19.77 27.45 10.36
C MET A 86 20.63 26.82 11.46
N THR A 87 21.96 27.03 11.39
CA THR A 87 22.88 26.53 12.41
C THR A 87 22.92 27.48 13.62
N GLY A 88 21.89 27.39 14.46
CA GLY A 88 21.80 28.15 15.71
C GLY A 88 22.50 27.47 16.91
N THR A 89 22.39 28.11 18.08
CA THR A 89 22.97 27.62 19.34
C THR A 89 22.53 26.19 19.68
N GLN A 90 21.25 25.87 19.48
CA GLN A 90 20.70 24.54 19.79
C GLN A 90 21.28 23.47 18.85
N THR A 91 21.38 23.74 17.54
CA THR A 91 22.06 22.87 16.57
C THR A 91 23.52 22.61 16.98
N ARG A 92 24.25 23.64 17.41
CA ARG A 92 25.64 23.52 17.87
C ARG A 92 25.77 22.67 19.15
N LEU A 93 24.88 22.86 20.12
CA LEU A 93 24.86 22.05 21.34
C LEU A 93 24.51 20.58 21.04
N ALA A 94 23.57 20.34 20.12
CA ALA A 94 23.23 19.00 19.65
C ALA A 94 24.43 18.32 18.97
N LEU A 95 25.19 19.06 18.15
CA LEU A 95 26.44 18.57 17.54
C LEU A 95 27.48 18.20 18.60
N LEU A 96 27.71 19.04 19.60
CA LEU A 96 28.64 18.74 20.71
C LEU A 96 28.22 17.48 21.47
N ALA A 97 26.93 17.36 21.78
CA ALA A 97 26.40 16.17 22.46
C ALA A 97 26.55 14.90 21.61
N TYR A 98 26.25 14.99 20.31
CA TYR A 98 26.45 13.89 19.37
C TYR A 98 27.92 13.48 19.28
N GLN A 99 28.82 14.45 19.10
CA GLN A 99 30.26 14.21 19.03
C GLN A 99 30.78 13.56 20.31
N THR A 100 30.34 14.04 21.48
CA THR A 100 30.66 13.43 22.77
C THR A 100 30.23 11.96 22.82
N ALA A 101 28.98 11.68 22.43
CA ALA A 101 28.43 10.33 22.44
C ALA A 101 29.11 9.38 21.44
N GLN A 102 29.65 9.91 20.34
CA GLN A 102 30.36 9.15 19.30
C GLN A 102 31.88 9.09 19.52
N GLY A 103 32.42 9.72 20.57
CA GLY A 103 33.85 9.79 20.83
C GLY A 103 34.63 10.60 19.78
N LEU A 104 33.99 11.61 19.19
CA LEU A 104 34.57 12.50 18.18
C LEU A 104 35.14 13.78 18.82
N PRO A 105 36.03 14.51 18.12
CA PRO A 105 36.45 15.84 18.55
C PRO A 105 35.26 16.78 18.73
N LEU A 106 35.25 17.52 19.84
CA LEU A 106 34.16 18.42 20.24
C LEU A 106 34.24 19.77 19.52
N THR A 107 34.05 19.78 18.20
CA THR A 107 34.09 21.00 17.40
C THR A 107 32.79 21.80 17.47
N GLY A 108 31.66 21.12 17.72
CA GLY A 108 30.32 21.71 17.66
C GLY A 108 29.91 22.13 16.26
N SER A 109 30.62 21.65 15.23
CA SER A 109 30.40 21.93 13.82
C SER A 109 30.20 20.62 13.07
N PHE A 110 29.49 20.67 11.95
CA PHE A 110 29.35 19.51 11.07
C PHE A 110 30.62 19.35 10.20
N ASP A 111 31.66 18.79 10.80
CA ASP A 111 32.96 18.54 10.18
C ASP A 111 33.05 17.16 9.51
N THR A 112 34.20 16.85 8.90
CA THR A 112 34.42 15.59 8.17
C THR A 112 34.23 14.36 9.06
N ALA A 113 34.78 14.38 10.28
CA ALA A 113 34.65 13.29 11.24
C ALA A 113 33.19 13.06 11.65
N THR A 114 32.42 14.13 11.86
CA THR A 114 30.99 14.04 12.14
C THR A 114 30.22 13.56 10.91
N ALA A 115 30.57 14.04 9.72
CA ALA A 115 29.90 13.67 8.47
C ALA A 115 30.13 12.21 8.09
N GLU A 116 31.23 11.58 8.50
CA GLU A 116 31.47 10.14 8.32
C GLU A 116 30.51 9.28 9.14
N LYS A 117 30.21 9.71 10.38
CA LYS A 117 29.35 8.96 11.32
C LYS A 117 27.87 9.28 11.17
N LEU A 118 27.53 10.55 10.97
CA LEU A 118 26.15 11.01 10.90
C LEU A 118 25.64 10.98 9.46
N LYS A 119 24.71 10.06 9.18
CA LYS A 119 24.14 9.83 7.84
C LYS A 119 22.61 9.81 7.88
N ILE A 120 21.99 10.09 6.74
CA ILE A 120 20.55 9.94 6.55
C ILE A 120 20.26 8.47 6.22
N GLN A 121 19.58 7.77 7.13
CA GLN A 121 19.18 6.37 6.94
C GLN A 121 17.77 6.21 6.37
N THR A 122 16.87 7.16 6.65
CA THR A 122 15.47 7.14 6.22
C THR A 122 15.15 8.37 5.37
N PRO A 123 14.19 8.30 4.44
CA PRO A 123 13.79 9.46 3.64
C PRO A 123 13.47 10.64 4.54
N VAL A 124 14.08 11.80 4.27
CA VAL A 124 13.85 13.03 5.03
C VAL A 124 12.42 13.51 4.81
N PHE A 125 11.99 13.49 3.55
CA PHE A 125 10.64 13.81 3.12
C PHE A 125 9.97 12.57 2.56
N THR A 126 8.66 12.46 2.78
CA THR A 126 7.82 11.44 2.15
C THR A 126 6.67 12.10 1.42
N GLN A 127 6.41 11.65 0.21
CA GLN A 127 5.24 12.10 -0.53
C GLN A 127 4.05 11.23 -0.12
N ARG A 128 3.11 11.82 0.61
CA ARG A 128 1.85 11.17 0.97
C ARG A 128 0.73 11.69 0.06
N ARG A 129 0.13 10.80 -0.74
CA ARG A 129 -1.08 11.11 -1.51
C ARG A 129 -2.29 10.92 -0.60
N LEU A 130 -3.08 11.99 -0.41
CA LEU A 130 -4.36 11.89 0.28
C LEU A 130 -5.45 11.46 -0.72
N SER A 131 -6.29 10.53 -0.31
CA SER A 131 -7.39 9.95 -1.09
C SER A 131 -8.74 10.28 -0.46
N GLN A 132 -9.83 10.09 -1.21
CA GLN A 132 -11.19 10.25 -0.66
C GLN A 132 -11.42 9.33 0.56
N GLN A 133 -10.84 8.12 0.56
CA GLN A 133 -10.92 7.20 1.70
C GLN A 133 -10.33 7.79 2.99
N ASP A 134 -9.26 8.59 2.91
CA ASP A 134 -8.63 9.17 4.10
C ASP A 134 -9.58 10.12 4.83
N PHE A 135 -10.38 10.87 4.06
CA PHE A 135 -11.38 11.80 4.59
C PHE A 135 -12.61 11.08 5.15
N LEU A 136 -13.04 9.97 4.57
CA LEU A 136 -14.15 9.16 5.09
C LEU A 136 -13.88 8.60 6.49
N GLN A 137 -12.60 8.46 6.84
CA GLN A 137 -12.17 7.96 8.13
C GLN A 137 -12.06 9.06 9.20
N VAL A 138 -12.34 10.33 8.85
CA VAL A 138 -12.42 11.44 9.81
C VAL A 138 -13.84 11.51 10.37
N GLY A 139 -14.00 11.19 11.64
CA GLY A 139 -15.27 11.24 12.36
C GLY A 139 -15.60 12.63 12.93
N LEU A 140 -16.76 12.71 13.57
CA LEU A 140 -17.19 13.90 14.31
C LEU A 140 -16.30 14.14 15.54
N LYS A 141 -16.04 15.40 15.85
CA LYS A 141 -15.32 15.79 17.06
C LYS A 141 -16.11 15.35 18.32
N PRO A 142 -15.51 14.53 19.20
CA PRO A 142 -16.17 14.12 20.44
C PRO A 142 -16.36 15.31 21.39
N HIS A 143 -17.53 15.37 22.03
CA HIS A 143 -17.94 16.46 22.91
C HIS A 143 -17.41 16.37 24.34
N SER A 144 -16.85 15.23 24.76
CA SER A 144 -16.34 15.04 26.12
C SER A 144 -14.97 14.38 26.14
N TRP A 145 -14.23 14.61 27.22
CA TRP A 145 -12.96 13.92 27.48
C TRP A 145 -13.12 12.41 27.58
N ARG A 146 -14.26 11.93 28.12
CA ARG A 146 -14.58 10.51 28.19
C ARG A 146 -14.75 9.91 26.79
N ALA A 147 -15.52 10.56 25.91
CA ALA A 147 -15.68 10.12 24.53
C ALA A 147 -14.36 10.15 23.74
N ARG A 148 -13.46 11.12 24.02
CA ARG A 148 -12.10 11.14 23.41
C ARG A 148 -11.26 9.92 23.81
N ARG A 149 -11.35 9.48 25.07
CA ARG A 149 -10.61 8.31 25.57
C ARG A 149 -11.08 7.00 24.92
N GLU A 150 -12.35 6.94 24.54
CA GLU A 150 -12.95 5.75 23.92
C GLU A 150 -12.57 5.60 22.43
N LEU A 151 -11.96 6.63 21.80
CA LEU A 151 -11.48 6.54 20.43
C LEU A 151 -10.16 5.76 20.33
N ASP A 152 -10.08 4.82 19.38
CA ASP A 152 -8.81 4.14 19.02
C ASP A 152 -7.77 5.12 18.46
N ARG A 153 -8.23 6.16 17.75
CA ARG A 153 -7.37 7.14 17.08
C ARG A 153 -8.01 8.53 17.08
N MET A 154 -7.19 9.58 17.08
CA MET A 154 -7.61 10.97 17.02
C MET A 154 -7.99 11.40 15.59
N ARG A 155 -8.95 10.70 14.98
CA ARG A 155 -9.41 10.96 13.61
C ARG A 155 -10.70 11.78 13.63
N TYR A 156 -10.61 13.01 14.10
CA TYR A 156 -11.71 13.95 14.06
C TYR A 156 -11.25 15.31 13.55
N ASN A 157 -12.18 16.09 13.01
CA ASN A 157 -11.92 17.44 12.56
C ASN A 157 -11.66 18.36 13.77
N SER A 158 -10.39 18.66 14.03
CA SER A 158 -10.00 19.75 14.93
C SER A 158 -9.21 20.77 14.13
N ILE A 159 -9.81 21.93 13.91
CA ILE A 159 -9.04 23.14 13.65
C ILE A 159 -8.48 23.50 15.04
N LEU A 160 -7.18 23.81 15.10
CA LEU A 160 -6.55 24.33 16.33
C LEU A 160 -7.35 25.52 16.86
#